data_AF-F9WR42-F1
#
_entry.id   AF-F9WR42-F1
#
_cell.length_a   1.000
_cell.length_b   1.000
_cell.length_c   1.000
_cell.angle_alpha   90.00
_cell.angle_beta   90.00
_cell.angle_gamma   90.00
#
_symmetry.space_group_name_H-M   'P 1'
#
loop_
_entity.id
_entity.type
_entity.pdbx_description
1 polymer ?
#
loop_
_entity_poly.entity_id
_entity_poly.type
_entity_poly.pdbx_seq_one_letter_code
_entity_poly.pdbx_strand_id
1 'polypeptide(L)'
;MNLTEWRNNALGVLDETYDSIKSNETKYRPTVRDSDKIRDAKQAVQDTISRLEVAVQSFELSREAANEARNNLKHTSKVVEAAKNSLLASINGKVFCEIVVQFSKSERRMKTVKENVNNEKQNAGNAVDNSNRVHKDAKAAYKLVNDVTERLHSDHLTPIPILAGTYNSITTRSVAEASKAASKSVHAASEANTAANTLKRDFEAQLDSLKRTQVQLANMDVSVGTDISDGTFEACNDSVSRILKSKSSDAIRHIAEFNMSLLSKLNVTLQEINGEAGVIVRKLSGVNSKVSEANSTARDASMLARQTTENVKQTIVKVLSDVVVELCATLSELRALLDKSEAFSAHAANASANISEWLARIDATAKESDALVDLSTSVEDAFATAEKRLAVLRRVLHRADEQRGKVAGELAASAVVAERSRNGAAQVNKTLRDVLANITSRVSATFSKDVCNASLMSESLNLLSNMTNHPAVMSSLQVVAQLNRLADSMEGQVLKGRRLMRVAAASSAQVDAALEEAIRMARERSGKPQCPALYRQLLGALGLHW
;
A
#
# COMPACT_ATOMS: atom_id res chain seq x y z
N MET A 1 -47.18 -83.42 60.07
CA MET A 1 -48.10 -84.32 60.80
C MET A 1 -49.09 -84.87 59.78
N ASN A 2 -49.13 -86.18 59.58
CA ASN A 2 -49.98 -86.80 58.56
C ASN A 2 -51.42 -86.95 59.11
N LEU A 3 -52.42 -86.34 58.46
CA LEU A 3 -53.83 -86.39 58.90
C LEU A 3 -54.39 -87.82 58.93
N THR A 4 -53.91 -88.69 58.04
CA THR A 4 -54.27 -90.11 58.03
C THR A 4 -53.70 -90.85 59.25
N GLU A 5 -52.46 -90.53 59.62
CA GLU A 5 -51.79 -91.10 60.79
C GLU A 5 -52.47 -90.66 62.09
N TRP A 6 -52.81 -89.36 62.18
CA TRP A 6 -53.55 -88.84 63.32
C TRP A 6 -54.97 -89.43 63.42
N ARG A 7 -55.69 -89.61 62.29
CA ARG A 7 -56.97 -90.31 62.24
C ARG A 7 -56.89 -91.70 62.80
N ASN A 8 -55.93 -92.48 62.30
CA ASN A 8 -55.78 -93.88 62.67
C ASN A 8 -55.39 -94.02 64.16
N ASN A 9 -54.53 -93.13 64.65
CA ASN A 9 -54.17 -93.08 66.07
C ASN A 9 -55.36 -92.65 66.95
N ALA A 10 -56.13 -91.63 66.56
CA ALA A 10 -57.29 -91.18 67.32
C ALA A 10 -58.40 -92.24 67.37
N LEU A 11 -58.64 -92.94 66.26
CA LEU A 11 -59.56 -94.08 66.20
C LEU A 11 -59.05 -95.25 67.04
N GLY A 12 -57.75 -95.56 66.98
CA GLY A 12 -57.11 -96.60 67.80
C GLY A 12 -57.21 -96.31 69.30
N VAL A 13 -56.95 -95.08 69.73
CA VAL A 13 -57.10 -94.66 71.13
C VAL A 13 -58.56 -94.72 71.58
N LEU A 14 -59.52 -94.36 70.72
CA LEU A 14 -60.94 -94.51 71.01
C LEU A 14 -61.36 -95.99 71.17
N ASP A 15 -60.79 -96.89 70.36
CA ASP A 15 -60.98 -98.34 70.46
C ASP A 15 -60.42 -98.89 71.78
N GLU A 16 -59.15 -98.61 72.08
CA GLU A 16 -58.50 -99.03 73.33
C GLU A 16 -59.24 -98.51 74.56
N THR A 17 -59.70 -97.26 74.51
CA THR A 17 -60.45 -96.64 75.60
C THR A 17 -61.82 -97.29 75.77
N TYR A 18 -62.51 -97.62 74.68
CA TYR A 18 -63.80 -98.31 74.73
C TYR A 18 -63.68 -99.75 75.23
N ASP A 19 -62.68 -100.51 74.77
CA ASP A 19 -62.43 -101.87 75.22
C ASP A 19 -62.07 -101.94 76.71
N SER A 20 -61.31 -100.94 77.20
CA SER A 20 -61.01 -100.77 78.63
C SER A 20 -62.26 -100.47 79.48
N ILE A 21 -63.20 -99.67 78.96
CA ILE A 21 -64.47 -99.34 79.65
C ILE A 21 -65.47 -100.52 79.62
N LYS A 22 -65.50 -101.26 78.50
CA LYS A 22 -66.35 -102.43 78.30
C LYS A 22 -65.94 -103.62 79.18
N SER A 23 -64.64 -103.87 79.30
CA SER A 23 -64.09 -104.98 80.09
C SER A 23 -64.20 -104.81 81.61
N ASN A 24 -64.50 -103.60 82.09
CA ASN A 24 -64.56 -103.30 83.53
C ASN A 24 -66.00 -103.17 84.03
N GLU A 25 -66.64 -104.30 84.33
CA GLU A 25 -68.10 -104.43 84.52
C GLU A 25 -68.69 -103.66 85.72
N THR A 26 -67.90 -103.35 86.74
CA THR A 26 -68.39 -102.78 88.02
C THR A 26 -68.21 -101.27 88.15
N LYS A 27 -67.34 -100.65 87.35
CA LYS A 27 -66.90 -99.25 87.58
C LYS A 27 -67.64 -98.19 86.77
N TYR A 28 -68.25 -98.55 85.65
CA TYR A 28 -68.85 -97.60 84.70
C TYR A 28 -70.34 -97.85 84.49
N ARG A 29 -71.15 -96.79 84.33
CA ARG A 29 -72.59 -96.91 84.11
C ARG A 29 -72.90 -97.60 82.77
N PRO A 30 -73.98 -98.39 82.66
CA PRO A 30 -74.36 -99.09 81.42
C PRO A 30 -74.46 -98.18 80.19
N THR A 31 -74.91 -96.94 80.38
CA THR A 31 -75.07 -95.92 79.34
C THR A 31 -73.76 -95.50 78.64
N VAL A 32 -72.61 -95.75 79.27
CA VAL A 32 -71.27 -95.43 78.74
C VAL A 32 -70.63 -96.62 78.01
N ARG A 33 -71.22 -97.82 78.13
CA ARG A 33 -70.85 -99.03 77.36
C ARG A 33 -71.62 -99.16 76.05
N ASP A 34 -72.48 -98.19 75.76
CA ASP A 34 -73.29 -98.14 74.56
C ASP A 34 -72.40 -98.11 73.30
N SER A 35 -72.46 -99.19 72.53
CA SER A 35 -71.74 -99.33 71.27
C SER A 35 -72.12 -98.26 70.26
N ASP A 36 -73.34 -97.72 70.35
CA ASP A 36 -73.81 -96.67 69.45
C ASP A 36 -73.14 -95.33 69.79
N LYS A 37 -72.89 -95.03 71.06
CA LYS A 37 -72.21 -93.80 71.49
C LYS A 37 -70.74 -93.75 71.09
N ILE A 38 -70.02 -94.87 71.18
CA ILE A 38 -68.63 -94.92 70.68
C ILE A 38 -68.60 -94.86 69.15
N ARG A 39 -69.57 -95.48 68.47
CA ARG A 39 -69.72 -95.39 67.01
C ARG A 39 -69.96 -93.95 66.58
N ASP A 40 -70.83 -93.21 67.28
CA ASP A 40 -71.08 -91.78 67.03
C ASP A 40 -69.80 -90.94 67.22
N ALA A 41 -69.02 -91.21 68.27
CA ALA A 41 -67.75 -90.52 68.52
C ALA A 41 -66.69 -90.81 67.43
N LYS A 42 -66.57 -92.07 67.01
CA LYS A 42 -65.70 -92.45 65.88
C LYS A 42 -66.15 -91.78 64.58
N GLN A 43 -67.46 -91.75 64.33
CA GLN A 43 -68.03 -91.08 63.16
C GLN A 43 -67.74 -89.57 63.20
N ALA A 44 -67.89 -88.92 64.35
CA ALA A 44 -67.57 -87.50 64.50
C ALA A 44 -66.08 -87.19 64.25
N VAL A 45 -65.17 -88.06 64.72
CA VAL A 45 -63.73 -87.94 64.42
C VAL A 45 -63.45 -88.14 62.94
N GLN A 46 -64.06 -89.15 62.31
CA GLN A 46 -63.95 -89.39 60.87
C GLN A 46 -64.48 -88.19 60.07
N ASP A 47 -65.69 -87.70 60.37
CA ASP A 47 -66.33 -86.56 59.71
C ASP A 47 -65.50 -85.28 59.86
N THR A 48 -64.95 -85.02 61.05
CA THR A 48 -64.12 -83.84 61.30
C THR A 48 -62.81 -83.90 60.52
N ILE A 49 -62.17 -85.08 60.46
CA ILE A 49 -60.94 -85.25 59.69
C ILE A 49 -61.22 -85.17 58.20
N SER A 50 -62.30 -85.77 57.69
CA SER A 50 -62.70 -85.63 56.30
C SER A 50 -62.99 -84.16 55.94
N ARG A 51 -63.64 -83.39 56.83
CA ARG A 51 -63.82 -81.94 56.64
C ARG A 51 -62.48 -81.18 56.66
N LEU A 52 -61.55 -81.58 57.51
CA LEU A 52 -60.21 -80.97 57.58
C LEU A 52 -59.37 -81.33 56.35
N GLU A 53 -59.43 -82.56 55.84
CA GLU A 53 -58.80 -82.99 54.59
C GLU A 53 -59.33 -82.16 53.41
N VAL A 54 -60.66 -81.97 53.31
CA VAL A 54 -61.28 -81.10 52.28
C VAL A 54 -60.85 -79.64 52.43
N ALA A 55 -60.77 -79.12 53.66
CA ALA A 55 -60.31 -77.77 53.92
C ALA A 55 -58.82 -77.58 53.54
N VAL A 56 -57.95 -78.54 53.87
CA VAL A 56 -56.52 -78.54 53.50
C VAL A 56 -56.36 -78.58 51.99
N GLN A 57 -57.08 -79.46 51.28
CA GLN A 57 -57.09 -79.50 49.82
C GLN A 57 -57.56 -78.16 49.23
N SER A 58 -58.63 -77.57 49.79
CA SER A 58 -59.13 -76.26 49.35
C SER A 58 -58.11 -75.13 49.56
N PHE A 59 -57.35 -75.17 50.67
CA PHE A 59 -56.25 -74.24 50.94
C PHE A 59 -55.07 -74.45 49.99
N GLU A 60 -54.71 -75.68 49.66
CA GLU A 60 -53.65 -75.98 48.70
C GLU A 60 -53.99 -75.47 47.29
N LEU A 61 -55.22 -75.72 46.82
CA LEU A 61 -55.74 -75.19 45.56
C LEU A 61 -55.76 -73.65 45.56
N SER A 62 -56.19 -73.02 46.65
CA SER A 62 -56.19 -71.56 46.80
C SER A 62 -54.77 -70.98 46.77
N ARG A 63 -53.79 -71.67 47.37
CA ARG A 63 -52.38 -71.28 47.35
C ARG A 63 -51.78 -71.41 45.95
N GLU A 64 -52.11 -72.47 45.21
CA GLU A 64 -51.70 -72.62 43.81
C GLU A 64 -52.28 -71.52 42.93
N ALA A 65 -53.59 -71.24 43.04
CA ALA A 65 -54.24 -70.14 42.33
C ALA A 65 -53.61 -68.77 42.66
N ALA A 66 -53.27 -68.52 43.94
CA ALA A 66 -52.58 -67.30 44.35
C ALA A 66 -51.16 -67.19 43.77
N ASN A 67 -50.42 -68.29 43.71
CA ASN A 67 -49.08 -68.33 43.10
C ASN A 67 -49.13 -68.12 41.58
N GLU A 68 -50.10 -68.72 40.91
CA GLU A 68 -50.35 -68.51 39.48
C GLU A 68 -50.71 -67.06 39.20
N ALA A 69 -51.65 -66.49 39.96
CA ALA A 69 -52.02 -65.08 39.86
C ALA A 69 -50.81 -64.16 40.05
N ARG A 70 -49.94 -64.45 41.04
CA ARG A 70 -48.70 -63.68 41.26
C ARG A 70 -47.72 -63.77 40.10
N ASN A 71 -47.57 -64.95 39.48
CA ASN A 71 -46.72 -65.15 38.32
C ASN A 71 -47.27 -64.43 37.08
N ASN A 72 -48.58 -64.50 36.85
CA ASN A 72 -49.26 -63.79 35.77
C ASN A 72 -49.15 -62.27 35.94
N LEU A 73 -49.26 -61.76 37.17
CA LEU A 73 -49.13 -60.34 37.47
C LEU A 73 -47.67 -59.85 37.27
N LYS A 74 -46.68 -60.65 37.67
CA LYS A 74 -45.26 -60.39 37.37
C LYS A 74 -44.98 -60.39 35.87
N HIS A 75 -45.53 -61.35 35.12
CA HIS A 75 -45.37 -61.42 33.66
C HIS A 75 -46.01 -60.22 32.99
N THR A 76 -47.26 -59.91 33.34
CA THR A 76 -48.00 -58.75 32.82
C THR A 76 -47.27 -57.44 33.11
N SER A 77 -46.74 -57.27 34.34
CA SER A 77 -45.94 -56.09 34.69
C SER A 77 -44.69 -55.96 33.80
N LYS A 78 -43.97 -57.05 33.51
CA LYS A 78 -42.82 -57.03 32.58
C LYS A 78 -43.24 -56.67 31.16
N VAL A 79 -44.38 -57.19 30.67
CA VAL A 79 -44.90 -56.87 29.34
C VAL A 79 -45.31 -55.40 29.23
N VAL A 80 -45.97 -54.86 30.26
CA VAL A 80 -46.36 -53.45 30.32
C VAL A 80 -45.13 -52.54 30.35
N GLU A 81 -44.11 -52.88 31.14
CA GLU A 81 -42.85 -52.12 31.17
C GLU A 81 -42.10 -52.18 29.83
N ALA A 82 -42.05 -53.34 29.17
CA ALA A 82 -41.46 -53.46 27.84
C ALA A 82 -42.22 -52.64 26.78
N ALA A 83 -43.56 -52.62 26.85
CA ALA A 83 -44.40 -51.81 25.98
C ALA A 83 -44.20 -50.30 26.23
N LYS A 84 -44.13 -49.89 27.50
CA LYS A 84 -43.83 -48.51 27.91
C LYS A 84 -42.48 -48.06 27.36
N ASN A 85 -41.43 -48.86 27.54
CA ASN A 85 -40.10 -48.55 27.06
C ASN A 85 -40.06 -48.50 25.52
N SER A 86 -40.76 -49.40 24.83
CA SER A 86 -40.84 -49.36 23.36
C SER A 86 -41.51 -48.09 22.84
N LEU A 87 -42.59 -47.64 23.50
CA LEU A 87 -43.27 -46.39 23.16
C LEU A 87 -42.37 -45.16 23.39
N LEU A 88 -41.75 -45.07 24.57
CA LEU A 88 -40.83 -43.98 24.91
C LEU A 88 -39.61 -43.96 23.98
N ALA A 89 -39.04 -45.12 23.67
CA ALA A 89 -37.92 -45.23 22.75
C ALA A 89 -38.28 -44.73 21.34
N SER A 90 -39.50 -45.02 20.86
CA SER A 90 -39.96 -44.48 19.57
C SER A 90 -40.07 -42.95 19.58
N ILE A 91 -40.65 -42.38 20.64
CA ILE A 91 -40.83 -40.91 20.76
C ILE A 91 -39.48 -40.21 20.92
N ASN A 92 -38.65 -40.68 21.85
CA ASN A 92 -37.35 -40.08 22.15
C ASN A 92 -36.37 -40.25 20.99
N GLY A 93 -36.37 -41.43 20.36
CA GLY A 93 -35.55 -41.71 19.18
C GLY A 93 -35.89 -40.80 18.01
N LYS A 94 -37.17 -40.48 17.79
CA LYS A 94 -37.58 -39.50 16.78
C LYS A 94 -36.99 -38.11 17.04
N VAL A 95 -37.12 -37.60 18.27
CA VAL A 95 -36.58 -36.28 18.65
C VAL A 95 -35.06 -36.23 18.53
N PHE A 96 -34.37 -37.29 18.94
CA PHE A 96 -32.93 -37.44 18.75
C PHE A 96 -32.56 -37.33 17.27
N CYS A 97 -33.24 -38.06 16.38
CA CYS A 97 -32.98 -38.01 14.95
C CYS A 97 -33.24 -36.63 14.32
N GLU A 98 -34.28 -35.91 14.76
CA GLU A 98 -34.52 -34.53 14.34
C GLU A 98 -33.33 -33.62 14.70
N ILE A 99 -32.77 -33.77 15.89
CA ILE A 99 -31.62 -32.98 16.36
C ILE A 99 -30.34 -33.35 15.62
N VAL A 100 -30.09 -34.64 15.35
CA VAL A 100 -28.94 -35.09 14.54
C VAL A 100 -28.97 -34.46 13.14
N VAL A 101 -30.14 -34.35 12.53
CA VAL A 101 -30.32 -33.69 11.24
C VAL A 101 -30.04 -32.19 11.32
N GLN A 102 -30.53 -31.52 12.37
CA GLN A 102 -30.21 -30.11 12.59
C GLN A 102 -28.71 -29.89 12.82
N PHE A 103 -28.05 -30.79 13.56
CA PHE A 103 -26.61 -30.77 13.76
C PHE A 103 -25.87 -30.85 12.41
N SER A 104 -26.22 -31.82 11.55
CA SER A 104 -25.58 -31.97 10.23
C SER A 104 -25.77 -30.73 9.35
N LYS A 105 -26.96 -30.10 9.40
CA LYS A 105 -27.21 -28.83 8.70
C LYS A 105 -26.33 -27.69 9.24
N SER A 106 -26.26 -27.54 10.56
CA SER A 106 -25.40 -26.55 11.22
C SER A 106 -23.93 -26.76 10.89
N GLU A 107 -23.46 -28.01 10.86
CA GLU A 107 -22.08 -28.36 10.54
C GLU A 107 -21.71 -27.97 9.11
N ARG A 108 -22.53 -28.34 8.12
CA ARG A 108 -22.31 -27.95 6.71
C ARG A 108 -22.28 -26.43 6.57
N ARG A 109 -23.21 -25.74 7.22
CA ARG A 109 -23.26 -24.27 7.20
C ARG A 109 -22.01 -23.65 7.83
N MET A 110 -21.57 -24.16 8.98
CA MET A 110 -20.36 -23.67 9.66
C MET A 110 -19.10 -23.92 8.84
N LYS A 111 -19.03 -25.01 8.05
CA LYS A 111 -17.93 -25.24 7.10
C LYS A 111 -17.87 -24.14 6.03
N THR A 112 -19.00 -23.78 5.43
CA THR A 112 -19.06 -22.66 4.46
C THR A 112 -18.70 -21.32 5.10
N VAL A 113 -19.20 -21.04 6.31
CA VAL A 113 -18.87 -19.80 7.03
C VAL A 113 -17.38 -19.72 7.35
N LYS A 114 -16.74 -20.86 7.70
CA LYS A 114 -15.29 -20.94 7.95
C LYS A 114 -14.47 -20.43 6.76
N GLU A 115 -14.79 -20.92 5.56
CA GLU A 115 -14.09 -20.53 4.34
C GLU A 115 -14.25 -19.04 4.08
N ASN A 116 -15.47 -18.50 4.20
CA ASN A 116 -15.74 -17.08 4.02
C ASN A 116 -15.02 -16.19 5.05
N VAL A 117 -15.03 -16.57 6.33
CA VAL A 117 -14.32 -15.84 7.40
C VAL A 117 -12.81 -15.82 7.16
N ASN A 118 -12.23 -16.95 6.75
CA ASN A 118 -10.80 -17.02 6.46
C ASN A 118 -10.42 -16.18 5.24
N ASN A 119 -11.20 -16.26 4.17
CA ASN A 119 -10.99 -15.46 2.96
C ASN A 119 -11.07 -13.96 3.26
N GLU A 120 -12.10 -13.52 3.99
CA GLU A 120 -12.26 -12.11 4.35
C GLU A 120 -11.16 -11.62 5.29
N LYS A 121 -10.70 -12.45 6.24
CA LYS A 121 -9.55 -12.12 7.09
C LYS A 121 -8.28 -11.94 6.26
N GLN A 122 -8.02 -12.81 5.29
CA GLN A 122 -6.87 -12.69 4.41
C GLN A 122 -6.97 -11.44 3.53
N ASN A 123 -8.14 -11.15 2.97
CA ASN A 123 -8.39 -9.95 2.17
C ASN A 123 -8.18 -8.67 2.98
N ALA A 124 -8.67 -8.62 4.22
CA ALA A 124 -8.45 -7.50 5.13
C ALA A 124 -6.96 -7.32 5.48
N GLY A 125 -6.23 -8.41 5.71
CA GLY A 125 -4.77 -8.38 5.91
C GLY A 125 -4.03 -7.81 4.69
N ASN A 126 -4.34 -8.31 3.49
CA ASN A 126 -3.77 -7.81 2.24
C ASN A 126 -4.06 -6.31 2.02
N ALA A 127 -5.27 -5.85 2.38
CA ALA A 127 -5.65 -4.45 2.28
C ALA A 127 -4.82 -3.56 3.23
N VAL A 128 -4.48 -4.05 4.43
CA VAL A 128 -3.59 -3.36 5.38
C VAL A 128 -2.19 -3.22 4.77
N ASP A 129 -1.62 -4.31 4.26
CA ASP A 129 -0.29 -4.30 3.66
C ASP A 129 -0.20 -3.36 2.46
N ASN A 130 -1.19 -3.43 1.56
CA ASN A 130 -1.28 -2.55 0.40
C ASN A 130 -1.45 -1.07 0.81
N SER A 131 -2.35 -0.78 1.75
CA SER A 131 -2.59 0.59 2.24
C SER A 131 -1.34 1.17 2.89
N ASN A 132 -0.61 0.38 3.69
CA ASN A 132 0.64 0.81 4.32
C ASN A 132 1.74 1.10 3.30
N ARG A 133 1.85 0.27 2.25
CA ARG A 133 2.78 0.53 1.14
C ARG A 133 2.43 1.84 0.43
N VAL A 134 1.17 2.01 0.02
CA VAL A 134 0.71 3.23 -0.66
C VAL A 134 0.89 4.47 0.22
N HIS A 135 0.70 4.35 1.53
CA HIS A 135 0.95 5.45 2.47
C HIS A 135 2.42 5.86 2.53
N LYS A 136 3.35 4.90 2.51
CA LYS A 136 4.78 5.18 2.40
C LYS A 136 5.11 5.86 1.08
N ASP A 137 4.56 5.38 -0.04
CA ASP A 137 4.79 5.93 -1.37
C ASP A 137 4.24 7.37 -1.49
N ALA A 138 3.03 7.61 -0.98
CA ALA A 138 2.44 8.95 -0.94
C ALA A 138 3.26 9.92 -0.08
N LYS A 139 3.80 9.46 1.06
CA LYS A 139 4.71 10.25 1.90
C LYS A 139 6.04 10.55 1.21
N ALA A 140 6.59 9.60 0.45
CA ALA A 140 7.79 9.80 -0.34
C ALA A 140 7.55 10.83 -1.46
N ALA A 141 6.42 10.76 -2.16
CA ALA A 141 6.00 11.75 -3.15
C ALA A 141 5.82 13.14 -2.52
N TYR A 142 5.16 13.22 -1.36
CA TYR A 142 5.00 14.47 -0.60
C TYR A 142 6.35 15.11 -0.27
N LYS A 143 7.29 14.32 0.25
CA LYS A 143 8.64 14.78 0.55
C LYS A 143 9.35 15.26 -0.72
N LEU A 144 9.28 14.50 -1.81
CA LEU A 144 9.90 14.88 -3.08
C LEU A 144 9.40 16.24 -3.58
N VAL A 145 8.09 16.48 -3.58
CA VAL A 145 7.50 17.75 -4.01
C VAL A 145 7.99 18.91 -3.15
N ASN A 146 7.97 18.74 -1.82
CA ASN A 146 8.41 19.80 -0.92
C ASN A 146 9.90 20.11 -1.08
N ASP A 147 10.75 19.09 -1.12
CA ASP A 147 12.20 19.25 -1.30
C ASP A 147 12.51 19.92 -2.64
N VAL A 148 11.80 19.57 -3.72
CA VAL A 148 11.93 20.20 -5.05
C VAL A 148 11.48 21.66 -4.98
N THR A 149 10.34 21.94 -4.35
CA THR A 149 9.77 23.28 -4.26
C THR A 149 10.68 24.22 -3.47
N GLU A 150 11.15 23.77 -2.31
CA GLU A 150 12.08 24.50 -1.46
C GLU A 150 13.38 24.79 -2.21
N ARG A 151 13.91 23.80 -2.93
CA ARG A 151 15.17 23.96 -3.66
C ARG A 151 15.06 24.89 -4.86
N LEU A 152 13.97 24.80 -5.63
CA LEU A 152 13.70 25.75 -6.71
C LEU A 152 13.64 27.19 -6.18
N HIS A 153 13.07 27.39 -4.99
CA HIS A 153 13.02 28.70 -4.35
C HIS A 153 14.41 29.16 -3.86
N SER A 154 15.16 28.29 -3.16
CA SER A 154 16.47 28.64 -2.61
C SER A 154 17.53 28.92 -3.67
N ASP A 155 17.48 28.21 -4.80
CA ASP A 155 18.45 28.37 -5.89
C ASP A 155 18.10 29.53 -6.84
N HIS A 156 17.13 30.38 -6.48
CA HIS A 156 16.62 31.49 -7.31
C HIS A 156 16.15 31.06 -8.71
N LEU A 157 15.81 29.78 -8.87
CA LEU A 157 15.21 29.23 -10.10
C LEU A 157 13.73 29.63 -10.24
N THR A 158 13.20 30.37 -9.26
CA THR A 158 11.90 31.03 -9.32
C THR A 158 12.04 32.47 -9.82
N PRO A 159 12.11 32.67 -11.16
CA PRO A 159 11.34 33.76 -11.75
C PRO A 159 10.82 33.40 -13.16
N ILE A 160 10.02 32.34 -13.28
CA ILE A 160 9.16 32.15 -14.47
C ILE A 160 7.71 32.27 -14.00
N PRO A 161 6.93 33.25 -14.48
CA PRO A 161 5.55 33.53 -14.04
C PRO A 161 4.63 32.30 -14.03
N ILE A 162 4.98 31.27 -14.80
CA ILE A 162 4.21 30.04 -14.96
C ILE A 162 4.37 29.06 -13.77
N LEU A 163 5.50 29.11 -13.05
CA LEU A 163 5.75 28.24 -11.89
C LEU A 163 4.98 28.71 -10.65
N ALA A 164 4.79 30.02 -10.48
CA ALA A 164 4.18 30.60 -9.29
C ALA A 164 2.64 30.48 -9.25
N GLY A 165 1.96 30.43 -10.40
CA GLY A 165 0.49 30.52 -10.45
C GLY A 165 -0.24 29.17 -10.46
N THR A 166 0.17 28.24 -11.32
CA THR A 166 -0.71 27.11 -11.71
C THR A 166 -0.12 25.75 -11.37
N TYR A 167 1.18 25.54 -11.54
CA TYR A 167 1.80 24.22 -11.29
C TYR A 167 2.10 23.97 -9.81
N ASN A 168 2.52 24.98 -9.05
CA ASN A 168 2.90 24.81 -7.65
C ASN A 168 1.69 24.57 -6.74
N SER A 169 0.56 25.25 -7.00
CA SER A 169 -0.68 25.08 -6.23
C SER A 169 -1.41 23.76 -6.54
N ILE A 170 -1.37 23.29 -7.80
CA ILE A 170 -1.96 22.01 -8.21
C ILE A 170 -1.11 20.85 -7.65
N THR A 171 0.22 20.92 -7.75
CA THR A 171 1.09 19.80 -7.33
C THR A 171 1.14 19.65 -5.80
N THR A 172 1.16 20.75 -5.04
CA THR A 172 1.07 20.69 -3.56
C THR A 172 -0.30 20.26 -3.07
N ARG A 173 -1.40 20.68 -3.72
CA ARG A 173 -2.76 20.24 -3.39
C ARG A 173 -2.94 18.75 -3.70
N SER A 174 -2.52 18.29 -4.87
CA SER A 174 -2.64 16.86 -5.27
C SER A 174 -1.85 15.92 -4.37
N VAL A 175 -0.69 16.34 -3.85
CA VAL A 175 0.10 15.48 -2.95
C VAL A 175 -0.44 15.45 -1.52
N ALA A 176 -1.02 16.56 -1.05
CA ALA A 176 -1.77 16.58 0.21
C ALA A 176 -3.03 15.71 0.12
N GLU A 177 -3.74 15.74 -1.01
CA GLU A 177 -4.87 14.85 -1.30
C GLU A 177 -4.43 13.38 -1.38
N ALA A 178 -3.29 13.08 -2.01
CA ALA A 178 -2.72 11.73 -2.03
C ALA A 178 -2.42 11.22 -0.62
N SER A 179 -1.81 12.05 0.24
CA SER A 179 -1.50 11.70 1.63
C SER A 179 -2.77 11.50 2.47
N LYS A 180 -3.78 12.37 2.28
CA LYS A 180 -5.09 12.25 2.94
C LYS A 180 -5.80 10.96 2.52
N ALA A 181 -5.85 10.67 1.21
CA ALA A 181 -6.42 9.44 0.67
C ALA A 181 -5.66 8.21 1.22
N ALA A 182 -4.33 8.22 1.20
CA ALA A 182 -3.56 7.11 1.76
C ALA A 182 -3.82 6.88 3.25
N SER A 183 -3.95 7.95 4.03
CA SER A 183 -4.31 7.87 5.46
C SER A 183 -5.70 7.30 5.66
N LYS A 184 -6.68 7.73 4.86
CA LYS A 184 -8.04 7.19 4.86
C LYS A 184 -8.06 5.70 4.50
N SER A 185 -7.25 5.29 3.52
CA SER A 185 -7.07 3.88 3.12
C SER A 185 -6.55 3.03 4.27
N VAL A 186 -5.51 3.49 4.97
CA VAL A 186 -4.93 2.78 6.13
C VAL A 186 -5.97 2.63 7.24
N HIS A 187 -6.75 3.68 7.51
CA HIS A 187 -7.80 3.64 8.51
C HIS A 187 -8.88 2.61 8.16
N ALA A 188 -9.44 2.66 6.94
CA ALA A 188 -10.44 1.70 6.48
C ALA A 188 -9.92 0.24 6.50
N ALA A 189 -8.67 0.02 6.08
CA ALA A 189 -8.05 -1.30 6.13
C ALA A 189 -7.87 -1.83 7.57
N SER A 190 -7.44 -0.96 8.49
CA SER A 190 -7.29 -1.29 9.91
C SER A 190 -8.63 -1.66 10.56
N GLU A 191 -9.68 -0.89 10.27
CA GLU A 191 -11.02 -1.20 10.74
C GLU A 191 -11.56 -2.52 10.16
N ALA A 192 -11.34 -2.77 8.86
CA ALA A 192 -11.71 -4.02 8.22
C ALA A 192 -11.01 -5.21 8.88
N ASN A 193 -9.70 -5.10 9.12
CA ASN A 193 -8.90 -6.14 9.76
C ASN A 193 -9.34 -6.39 11.21
N THR A 194 -9.64 -5.33 11.96
CA THR A 194 -10.17 -5.44 13.34
C THR A 194 -11.51 -6.16 13.35
N ALA A 195 -12.43 -5.77 12.46
CA ALA A 195 -13.73 -6.42 12.32
C ALA A 195 -13.60 -7.89 11.90
N ALA A 196 -12.75 -8.21 10.92
CA ALA A 196 -12.49 -9.58 10.48
C ALA A 196 -11.91 -10.45 11.60
N ASN A 197 -11.00 -9.90 12.43
CA ASN A 197 -10.45 -10.61 13.58
C ASN A 197 -11.50 -10.89 14.67
N THR A 198 -12.42 -9.95 14.90
CA THR A 198 -13.56 -10.17 15.81
C THR A 198 -14.48 -11.26 15.24
N LEU A 199 -14.83 -11.21 13.96
CA LEU A 199 -15.66 -12.25 13.33
C LEU A 199 -15.01 -13.64 13.38
N LYS A 200 -13.68 -13.71 13.24
CA LYS A 200 -12.97 -14.98 13.40
C LYS A 200 -13.11 -15.53 14.82
N ARG A 201 -12.97 -14.69 15.84
CA ARG A 201 -13.17 -15.10 17.25
C ARG A 201 -14.61 -15.55 17.52
N ASP A 202 -15.58 -14.79 17.04
CA ASP A 202 -17.01 -15.14 17.17
C ASP A 202 -17.30 -16.48 16.48
N PHE A 203 -16.76 -16.69 15.28
CA PHE A 203 -16.86 -17.96 14.54
C PHE A 203 -16.22 -19.13 15.29
N GLU A 204 -15.01 -18.96 15.85
CA GLU A 204 -14.31 -19.99 16.62
C GLU A 204 -15.12 -20.39 17.87
N ALA A 205 -15.74 -19.42 18.56
CA ALA A 205 -16.62 -19.70 19.69
C ALA A 205 -17.84 -20.55 19.30
N GLN A 206 -18.46 -20.25 18.15
CA GLN A 206 -19.58 -21.04 17.62
C GLN A 206 -19.14 -22.44 17.17
N LEU A 207 -17.95 -22.55 16.58
CA LEU A 207 -17.38 -23.84 16.19
C LEU A 207 -17.13 -24.73 17.41
N ASP A 208 -16.65 -24.16 18.52
CA ASP A 208 -16.44 -24.91 19.75
C ASP A 208 -17.76 -25.30 20.43
N SER A 209 -18.80 -24.45 20.36
CA SER A 209 -20.15 -24.84 20.76
C SER A 209 -20.68 -26.00 19.92
N LEU A 210 -20.48 -25.98 18.61
CA LEU A 210 -20.87 -27.07 17.71
C LEU A 210 -20.15 -28.38 18.07
N LYS A 211 -18.83 -28.35 18.33
CA LYS A 211 -18.07 -29.52 18.78
C LYS A 211 -18.57 -30.08 20.11
N ARG A 212 -18.93 -29.22 21.06
CA ARG A 212 -19.55 -29.66 22.33
C ARG A 212 -20.88 -30.37 22.08
N THR A 213 -21.72 -29.85 21.18
CA THR A 213 -22.96 -30.51 20.77
C THR A 213 -22.69 -31.87 20.12
N GLN A 214 -21.68 -31.97 19.26
CA GLN A 214 -21.26 -33.23 18.64
C GLN A 214 -20.93 -34.30 19.68
N VAL A 215 -20.12 -33.95 20.70
CA VAL A 215 -19.73 -34.88 21.78
C VAL A 215 -20.95 -35.34 22.58
N GLN A 216 -21.88 -34.44 22.89
CA GLN A 216 -23.11 -34.80 23.62
C GLN A 216 -24.01 -35.73 22.81
N LEU A 217 -24.14 -35.49 21.49
CA LEU A 217 -24.89 -36.38 20.60
C LEU A 217 -24.22 -37.74 20.45
N ALA A 218 -22.89 -37.78 20.28
CA ALA A 218 -22.13 -39.02 20.19
C ALA A 218 -22.25 -39.87 21.47
N ASN A 219 -22.23 -39.25 22.66
CA ASN A 219 -22.41 -39.97 23.92
C ASN A 219 -23.81 -40.60 24.05
N MET A 220 -24.83 -39.99 23.45
CA MET A 220 -26.19 -40.56 23.37
C MET A 220 -26.32 -41.62 22.28
N ASP A 221 -25.42 -41.64 21.30
CA ASP A 221 -25.41 -42.60 20.18
C ASP A 221 -24.65 -43.88 20.53
N VAL A 222 -23.51 -43.74 21.22
CA VAL A 222 -22.72 -44.87 21.74
C VAL A 222 -23.53 -45.72 22.72
N SER A 223 -24.47 -45.11 23.46
CA SER A 223 -25.40 -45.84 24.33
C SER A 223 -26.45 -46.65 23.56
N VAL A 224 -26.54 -46.47 22.24
CA VAL A 224 -27.48 -47.15 21.33
C VAL A 224 -26.78 -48.16 20.40
N GLY A 225 -25.46 -48.07 20.26
CA GLY A 225 -24.63 -49.07 19.57
C GLY A 225 -24.69 -49.00 18.04
N THR A 226 -24.97 -47.83 17.47
CA THR A 226 -25.00 -47.59 16.01
C THR A 226 -24.12 -46.41 15.66
N ASP A 227 -23.33 -46.49 14.59
CA ASP A 227 -22.56 -45.34 14.09
C ASP A 227 -23.53 -44.32 13.46
N ILE A 228 -23.65 -43.11 14.04
CA ILE A 228 -24.08 -41.91 13.27
C ILE A 228 -23.04 -41.67 12.17
N SER A 229 -23.15 -42.41 11.08
CA SER A 229 -22.44 -42.14 9.84
C SER A 229 -23.45 -41.56 8.84
N ASP A 230 -23.32 -40.24 8.62
CA ASP A 230 -23.91 -39.45 7.55
C ASP A 230 -25.46 -39.37 7.43
N GLY A 231 -26.07 -38.64 8.37
CA GLY A 231 -26.59 -37.31 7.98
C GLY A 231 -27.97 -37.19 7.31
N THR A 232 -28.91 -38.10 7.53
CA THR A 232 -30.33 -37.93 7.16
C THR A 232 -31.30 -38.38 8.25
N PHE A 233 -32.49 -37.79 8.27
CA PHE A 233 -33.54 -38.15 9.23
C PHE A 233 -33.91 -39.61 9.05
N GLU A 234 -34.05 -40.03 7.79
CA GLU A 234 -34.44 -41.36 7.37
C GLU A 234 -33.43 -42.40 7.85
N ALA A 235 -32.13 -42.20 7.65
CA ALA A 235 -31.11 -43.14 8.11
C ALA A 235 -31.12 -43.32 9.64
N CYS A 236 -31.26 -42.23 10.38
CA CYS A 236 -31.36 -42.27 11.84
C CYS A 236 -32.66 -42.96 12.30
N ASN A 237 -33.79 -42.57 11.71
CA ASN A 237 -35.10 -43.11 12.06
C ASN A 237 -35.23 -44.60 11.70
N ASP A 238 -34.60 -45.03 10.60
CA ASP A 238 -34.52 -46.45 10.20
C ASP A 238 -33.63 -47.26 11.15
N SER A 239 -32.59 -46.64 11.70
CA SER A 239 -31.76 -47.25 12.75
C SER A 239 -32.57 -47.47 14.02
N VAL A 240 -33.24 -46.43 14.52
CA VAL A 240 -34.15 -46.51 15.68
C VAL A 240 -35.25 -47.54 15.43
N SER A 241 -35.85 -47.54 14.24
CA SER A 241 -36.89 -48.49 13.86
C SER A 241 -36.38 -49.94 13.83
N ARG A 242 -35.16 -50.18 13.38
CA ARG A 242 -34.53 -51.52 13.43
C ARG A 242 -34.32 -51.99 14.85
N ILE A 243 -33.88 -51.11 15.76
CA ILE A 243 -33.68 -51.43 17.18
C ILE A 243 -35.00 -51.81 17.85
N LEU A 244 -36.07 -51.07 17.55
CA LEU A 244 -37.42 -51.38 18.05
C LEU A 244 -37.92 -52.74 17.52
N LYS A 245 -37.62 -53.08 16.26
CA LYS A 245 -38.00 -54.36 15.64
C LYS A 245 -37.17 -55.54 16.13
N SER A 246 -35.87 -55.36 16.41
CA SER A 246 -34.97 -56.43 16.86
C SER A 246 -35.20 -56.85 18.32
N LYS A 247 -36.03 -56.10 19.06
CA LYS A 247 -36.36 -56.34 20.48
C LYS A 247 -35.14 -56.39 21.40
N SER A 248 -34.07 -55.66 21.07
CA SER A 248 -32.93 -55.48 21.98
C SER A 248 -33.40 -54.70 23.21
N SER A 249 -33.66 -55.41 24.32
CA SER A 249 -34.26 -54.81 25.52
C SER A 249 -33.39 -53.70 26.12
N ASP A 250 -32.07 -53.86 26.04
CA ASP A 250 -31.13 -52.89 26.58
C ASP A 250 -31.07 -51.62 25.72
N ALA A 251 -31.00 -51.74 24.39
CA ALA A 251 -30.99 -50.58 23.50
C ALA A 251 -32.33 -49.81 23.55
N ILE A 252 -33.46 -50.53 23.57
CA ILE A 252 -34.79 -49.91 23.72
C ILE A 252 -34.88 -49.17 25.06
N ARG A 253 -34.39 -49.77 26.15
CA ARG A 253 -34.36 -49.10 27.46
C ARG A 253 -33.48 -47.85 27.45
N HIS A 254 -32.29 -47.89 26.85
CA HIS A 254 -31.41 -46.72 26.78
C HIS A 254 -32.03 -45.56 25.97
N ILE A 255 -32.66 -45.84 24.83
CA ILE A 255 -33.37 -44.82 24.04
C ILE A 255 -34.58 -44.27 24.82
N ALA A 256 -35.34 -45.13 25.50
CA ALA A 256 -36.44 -44.70 26.37
C ALA A 256 -35.98 -43.80 27.53
N GLU A 257 -34.74 -43.99 27.99
CA GLU A 257 -34.10 -43.22 29.06
C GLU A 257 -33.33 -41.98 28.55
N PHE A 258 -33.39 -41.66 27.25
CA PHE A 258 -32.77 -40.45 26.70
C PHE A 258 -33.16 -39.20 27.49
N ASN A 259 -32.16 -38.37 27.78
CA ASN A 259 -32.37 -37.13 28.50
C ASN A 259 -33.02 -36.08 27.59
N MET A 260 -34.35 -36.03 27.59
CA MET A 260 -35.13 -35.11 26.77
C MET A 260 -34.86 -33.63 27.11
N SER A 261 -34.50 -33.32 28.35
CA SER A 261 -34.09 -31.95 28.74
C SER A 261 -32.79 -31.55 28.05
N LEU A 262 -31.81 -32.47 27.99
CA LEU A 262 -30.55 -32.25 27.29
C LEU A 262 -30.79 -32.12 25.77
N LEU A 263 -31.61 -32.98 25.17
CA LEU A 263 -31.97 -32.87 23.74
C LEU A 263 -32.61 -31.52 23.40
N SER A 264 -33.55 -31.06 24.23
CA SER A 264 -34.14 -29.72 24.06
C SER A 264 -33.08 -28.61 24.14
N LYS A 265 -32.14 -28.70 25.08
CA LYS A 265 -31.03 -27.72 25.19
C LYS A 265 -30.12 -27.76 23.96
N LEU A 266 -29.76 -28.95 23.47
CA LEU A 266 -28.93 -29.09 22.27
C LEU A 266 -29.61 -28.50 21.04
N ASN A 267 -30.92 -28.70 20.90
CA ASN A 267 -31.70 -28.09 19.81
C ASN A 267 -31.66 -26.56 19.87
N VAL A 268 -31.87 -25.97 21.06
CA VAL A 268 -31.75 -24.52 21.26
C VAL A 268 -30.35 -24.01 20.92
N THR A 269 -29.31 -24.69 21.40
CA THR A 269 -27.91 -24.34 21.08
C THR A 269 -27.63 -24.41 19.58
N LEU A 270 -28.17 -25.41 18.85
CA LEU A 270 -28.03 -25.49 17.40
C LEU A 270 -28.76 -24.35 16.68
N GLN A 271 -29.91 -23.91 17.18
CA GLN A 271 -30.61 -22.74 16.65
C GLN A 271 -29.82 -21.45 16.89
N GLU A 272 -29.24 -21.28 18.07
CA GLU A 272 -28.36 -20.15 18.41
C GLU A 272 -27.12 -20.11 17.49
N ILE A 273 -26.43 -21.25 17.30
CA ILE A 273 -25.30 -21.38 16.39
C ILE A 273 -25.70 -20.95 14.97
N ASN A 274 -26.85 -21.42 14.49
CA ASN A 274 -27.36 -21.04 13.17
C ASN A 274 -27.75 -19.56 13.05
N GLY A 275 -28.29 -18.98 14.12
CA GLY A 275 -28.60 -17.56 14.22
C GLY A 275 -27.32 -16.73 14.12
N GLU A 276 -26.32 -17.06 14.93
CA GLU A 276 -25.05 -16.33 14.98
C GLU A 276 -24.23 -16.52 13.70
N ALA A 277 -24.24 -17.72 13.10
CA ALA A 277 -23.67 -17.93 11.77
C ALA A 277 -24.30 -16.99 10.73
N GLY A 278 -25.60 -16.73 10.81
CA GLY A 278 -26.29 -15.74 9.96
C GLY A 278 -25.88 -14.30 10.24
N VAL A 279 -25.63 -13.96 11.50
CA VAL A 279 -25.09 -12.65 11.90
C VAL A 279 -23.66 -12.48 11.37
N ILE A 280 -22.80 -13.49 11.51
CA ILE A 280 -21.42 -13.49 10.99
C ILE A 280 -21.44 -13.26 9.48
N VAL A 281 -22.25 -14.00 8.72
CA VAL A 281 -22.36 -13.83 7.26
C VAL A 281 -22.76 -12.40 6.87
N ARG A 282 -23.72 -11.80 7.59
CA ARG A 282 -24.11 -10.39 7.34
C ARG A 282 -23.02 -9.40 7.71
N LYS A 283 -22.26 -9.64 8.77
CA LYS A 283 -21.14 -8.77 9.15
C LYS A 283 -19.95 -8.90 8.19
N LEU A 284 -19.76 -10.05 7.54
CA LEU A 284 -18.71 -10.23 6.52
C LEU A 284 -18.89 -9.28 5.33
N SER A 285 -20.12 -8.97 4.90
CA SER A 285 -20.32 -7.97 3.85
C SER A 285 -19.87 -6.58 4.27
N GLY A 286 -19.99 -6.24 5.56
CA GLY A 286 -19.43 -5.01 6.14
C GLY A 286 -17.91 -4.96 6.09
N VAL A 287 -17.23 -6.09 6.38
CA VAL A 287 -15.77 -6.22 6.22
C VAL A 287 -15.39 -6.02 4.75
N ASN A 288 -16.03 -6.73 3.84
CA ASN A 288 -15.74 -6.65 2.41
C ASN A 288 -15.94 -5.23 1.85
N SER A 289 -17.00 -4.53 2.29
CA SER A 289 -17.22 -3.12 1.93
C SER A 289 -16.05 -2.22 2.37
N LYS A 290 -15.54 -2.39 3.59
CA LYS A 290 -14.39 -1.62 4.09
C LYS A 290 -13.08 -1.99 3.37
N VAL A 291 -12.89 -3.27 3.01
CA VAL A 291 -11.77 -3.71 2.17
C VAL A 291 -11.83 -3.05 0.79
N SER A 292 -13.02 -2.98 0.18
CA SER A 292 -13.23 -2.30 -1.09
C SER A 292 -12.98 -0.79 -0.99
N GLU A 293 -13.44 -0.14 0.08
CA GLU A 293 -13.14 1.28 0.35
C GLU A 293 -11.64 1.51 0.53
N ALA A 294 -10.95 0.66 1.30
CA ALA A 294 -9.50 0.76 1.46
C ALA A 294 -8.80 0.61 0.10
N ASN A 295 -9.14 -0.42 -0.68
CA ASN A 295 -8.49 -0.66 -1.97
C ASN A 295 -8.76 0.43 -3.01
N SER A 296 -9.98 0.98 -3.08
CA SER A 296 -10.29 2.10 -3.96
C SER A 296 -9.52 3.36 -3.55
N THR A 297 -9.55 3.70 -2.26
CA THR A 297 -8.82 4.87 -1.74
C THR A 297 -7.30 4.72 -1.91
N ALA A 298 -6.75 3.50 -1.77
CA ALA A 298 -5.35 3.20 -2.05
C ALA A 298 -4.99 3.45 -3.53
N ARG A 299 -5.89 3.06 -4.46
CA ARG A 299 -5.68 3.31 -5.90
C ARG A 299 -5.68 4.81 -6.20
N ASP A 300 -6.62 5.55 -5.63
CA ASP A 300 -6.70 7.01 -5.81
C ASP A 300 -5.44 7.69 -5.27
N ALA A 301 -5.01 7.32 -4.05
CA ALA A 301 -3.78 7.82 -3.46
C ALA A 301 -2.54 7.52 -4.31
N SER A 302 -2.44 6.30 -4.84
CA SER A 302 -1.33 5.89 -5.72
C SER A 302 -1.35 6.65 -7.04
N MET A 303 -2.52 6.83 -7.65
CA MET A 303 -2.69 7.61 -8.88
C MET A 303 -2.25 9.05 -8.68
N LEU A 304 -2.74 9.70 -7.62
CA LEU A 304 -2.39 11.08 -7.28
C LEU A 304 -0.91 11.23 -6.98
N ALA A 305 -0.31 10.31 -6.22
CA ALA A 305 1.13 10.31 -5.93
C ALA A 305 1.97 10.17 -7.21
N ARG A 306 1.56 9.27 -8.13
CA ARG A 306 2.24 9.08 -9.42
C ARG A 306 2.12 10.32 -10.31
N GLN A 307 0.92 10.89 -10.44
CA GLN A 307 0.68 12.10 -11.23
C GLN A 307 1.49 13.28 -10.68
N THR A 308 1.54 13.42 -9.36
CA THR A 308 2.34 14.46 -8.69
C THR A 308 3.83 14.29 -9.00
N THR A 309 4.36 13.07 -8.90
CA THR A 309 5.76 12.78 -9.22
C THR A 309 6.08 13.09 -10.69
N GLU A 310 5.14 12.83 -11.59
CA GLU A 310 5.28 13.15 -13.00
C GLU A 310 5.26 14.67 -13.25
N ASN A 311 4.38 15.41 -12.57
CA ASN A 311 4.35 16.87 -12.64
C ASN A 311 5.67 17.50 -12.15
N VAL A 312 6.29 16.93 -11.11
CA VAL A 312 7.62 17.34 -10.63
C VAL A 312 8.67 17.17 -11.74
N LYS A 313 8.67 16.03 -12.45
CA LYS A 313 9.61 15.81 -13.56
C LYS A 313 9.41 16.82 -14.69
N GLN A 314 8.16 17.01 -15.11
CA GLN A 314 7.82 18.00 -16.16
C GLN A 314 8.27 19.41 -15.74
N THR A 315 8.13 19.75 -14.47
CA THR A 315 8.59 21.02 -13.90
C THR A 315 10.11 21.16 -14.04
N ILE A 316 10.88 20.15 -13.65
CA ILE A 316 12.36 20.18 -13.75
C ILE A 316 12.82 20.30 -15.20
N VAL A 317 12.22 19.52 -16.11
CA VAL A 317 12.51 19.57 -17.55
C VAL A 317 12.24 20.96 -18.10
N LYS A 318 11.12 21.58 -17.71
CA LYS A 318 10.78 22.93 -18.13
C LYS A 318 11.79 23.97 -17.62
N VAL A 319 12.12 23.96 -16.33
CA VAL A 319 13.11 24.89 -15.75
C VAL A 319 14.45 24.73 -16.47
N LEU A 320 14.91 23.51 -16.72
CA LEU A 320 16.15 23.33 -17.46
C LEU A 320 16.05 23.87 -18.90
N SER A 321 14.94 23.60 -19.59
CA SER A 321 14.73 24.10 -20.95
C SER A 321 14.86 25.62 -20.99
N ASP A 322 14.28 26.32 -20.03
CA ASP A 322 14.33 27.78 -19.95
C ASP A 322 15.75 28.29 -19.67
N VAL A 323 16.48 27.68 -18.72
CA VAL A 323 17.91 28.00 -18.44
C VAL A 323 18.79 27.80 -19.69
N VAL A 324 18.52 26.74 -20.43
CA VAL A 324 19.29 26.39 -21.63
C VAL A 324 19.02 27.40 -22.77
N VAL A 325 17.77 27.85 -22.94
CA VAL A 325 17.41 28.92 -23.88
C VAL A 325 18.15 30.21 -23.54
N GLU A 326 18.24 30.57 -22.27
CA GLU A 326 18.93 31.77 -21.79
C GLU A 326 20.44 31.71 -22.00
N LEU A 327 21.09 30.58 -21.68
CA LEU A 327 22.50 30.34 -22.00
C LEU A 327 22.77 30.51 -23.49
N CYS A 328 21.87 29.98 -24.33
CA CYS A 328 21.97 30.07 -25.78
C CYS A 328 21.82 31.49 -26.33
N ALA A 329 20.86 32.25 -25.81
CA ALA A 329 20.72 33.66 -26.14
C ALA A 329 21.99 34.44 -25.76
N THR A 330 22.51 34.21 -24.55
CA THR A 330 23.72 34.87 -24.03
C THR A 330 24.95 34.58 -24.89
N LEU A 331 25.15 33.33 -25.31
CA LEU A 331 26.24 32.94 -26.21
C LEU A 331 26.13 33.56 -27.60
N SER A 332 24.90 33.64 -28.13
CA SER A 332 24.63 34.30 -29.40
C SER A 332 24.95 35.80 -29.33
N GLU A 333 24.60 36.46 -28.23
CA GLU A 333 24.96 37.86 -28.00
C GLU A 333 26.47 38.06 -27.86
N LEU A 334 27.16 37.18 -27.13
CA LEU A 334 28.62 37.23 -26.99
C LEU A 334 29.33 37.11 -28.35
N ARG A 335 28.81 36.26 -29.24
CA ARG A 335 29.29 36.17 -30.62
C ARG A 335 29.09 37.47 -31.38
N ALA A 336 27.90 38.07 -31.32
CA ALA A 336 27.64 39.36 -31.96
C ALA A 336 28.55 40.48 -31.42
N LEU A 337 28.94 40.43 -30.15
CA LEU A 337 29.94 41.34 -29.60
C LEU A 337 31.35 41.07 -30.13
N LEU A 338 31.71 39.81 -30.36
CA LEU A 338 32.98 39.44 -31.00
C LEU A 338 33.07 39.98 -32.41
N ASP A 339 32.07 39.70 -33.25
CA ASP A 339 32.08 40.11 -34.65
C ASP A 339 32.25 41.64 -34.77
N LYS A 340 31.66 42.41 -33.83
CA LYS A 340 31.85 43.86 -33.70
C LYS A 340 33.26 44.25 -33.24
N SER A 341 33.81 43.56 -32.25
CA SER A 341 35.17 43.81 -31.75
C SER A 341 36.22 43.58 -32.84
N GLU A 342 36.08 42.50 -33.62
CA GLU A 342 36.94 42.19 -34.77
C GLU A 342 36.86 43.28 -35.85
N ALA A 343 35.65 43.73 -36.19
CA ALA A 343 35.45 44.83 -37.13
C ALA A 343 36.14 46.13 -36.68
N PHE A 344 35.98 46.52 -35.41
CA PHE A 344 36.66 47.71 -34.87
C PHE A 344 38.18 47.52 -34.75
N SER A 345 38.66 46.30 -34.49
CA SER A 345 40.09 46.00 -34.44
C SER A 345 40.74 46.10 -35.82
N ALA A 346 40.07 45.57 -36.86
CA ALA A 346 40.49 45.72 -38.24
C ALA A 346 40.50 47.20 -38.65
N HIS A 347 39.48 47.96 -38.25
CA HIS A 347 39.42 49.41 -38.48
C HIS A 347 40.57 50.16 -37.80
N ALA A 348 40.85 49.85 -36.54
CA ALA A 348 41.96 50.43 -35.80
C ALA A 348 43.33 50.10 -36.43
N ALA A 349 43.50 48.89 -36.98
CA ALA A 349 44.71 48.52 -37.72
C ALA A 349 44.85 49.34 -39.01
N ASN A 350 43.76 49.50 -39.76
CA ASN A 350 43.74 50.30 -40.99
C ASN A 350 44.03 51.79 -40.72
N ALA A 351 43.39 52.37 -39.69
CA ALA A 351 43.67 53.74 -39.27
C ALA A 351 45.14 53.94 -38.87
N SER A 352 45.73 52.97 -38.18
CA SER A 352 47.16 53.00 -37.84
C SER A 352 48.05 53.00 -39.08
N ALA A 353 47.76 52.11 -40.04
CA ALA A 353 48.53 52.02 -41.28
C ALA A 353 48.43 53.34 -42.08
N ASN A 354 47.24 53.92 -42.17
CA ASN A 354 47.02 55.22 -42.80
C ASN A 354 47.82 56.34 -42.14
N ILE A 355 47.82 56.42 -40.80
CA ILE A 355 48.62 57.42 -40.06
C ILE A 355 50.11 57.26 -40.39
N SER A 356 50.64 56.03 -40.30
CA SER A 356 52.05 55.76 -40.59
C SER A 356 52.43 56.07 -42.03
N GLU A 357 51.56 55.76 -43.00
CA GLU A 357 51.79 56.06 -44.42
C GLU A 357 51.82 57.57 -44.67
N TRP A 358 50.87 58.33 -44.10
CA TRP A 358 50.84 59.79 -44.26
C TRP A 358 52.01 60.48 -43.57
N LEU A 359 52.41 60.04 -42.38
CA LEU A 359 53.60 60.55 -41.70
C LEU A 359 54.87 60.30 -42.54
N ALA A 360 55.04 59.10 -43.10
CA ALA A 360 56.17 58.80 -43.97
C ALA A 360 56.20 59.68 -45.24
N ARG A 361 55.02 59.98 -45.81
CA ARG A 361 54.90 60.90 -46.96
C ARG A 361 55.27 62.34 -46.58
N ILE A 362 54.84 62.79 -45.41
CA ILE A 362 55.16 64.14 -44.90
C ILE A 362 56.67 64.24 -44.63
N ASP A 363 57.28 63.26 -43.97
CA ASP A 363 58.72 63.21 -43.72
C ASP A 363 59.55 63.22 -45.01
N ALA A 364 59.12 62.45 -46.03
CA ALA A 364 59.78 62.45 -47.33
C ALA A 364 59.70 63.83 -48.01
N THR A 365 58.52 64.47 -47.96
CA THR A 365 58.30 65.81 -48.52
C THR A 365 59.08 66.89 -47.77
N ALA A 366 59.20 66.77 -46.45
CA ALA A 366 59.95 67.71 -45.62
C ALA A 366 61.46 67.65 -45.90
N LYS A 367 62.02 66.46 -46.19
CA LYS A 367 63.44 66.30 -46.57
C LYS A 367 63.81 66.90 -47.93
N GLU A 368 62.82 67.10 -48.81
CA GLU A 368 63.04 67.73 -50.12
C GLU A 368 62.96 69.27 -50.08
N SER A 369 62.60 69.88 -48.94
CA SER A 369 62.39 71.34 -48.84
C SER A 369 62.88 71.93 -47.52
N ASP A 370 63.99 72.69 -47.56
CA ASP A 370 64.54 73.41 -46.40
C ASP A 370 63.60 74.50 -45.82
N ALA A 371 62.47 74.80 -46.48
CA ALA A 371 61.52 75.83 -46.07
C ALA A 371 60.32 75.31 -45.24
N LEU A 372 60.23 73.99 -44.99
CA LEU A 372 59.01 73.36 -44.44
C LEU A 372 58.99 73.17 -42.90
N VAL A 373 60.06 73.49 -42.19
CA VAL A 373 60.26 73.08 -40.77
C VAL A 373 59.17 73.57 -39.82
N ASP A 374 58.72 74.83 -39.91
CA ASP A 374 57.66 75.39 -39.04
C ASP A 374 56.23 74.94 -39.41
N LEU A 375 56.04 74.39 -40.61
CA LEU A 375 54.72 73.91 -41.10
C LEU A 375 54.48 72.43 -40.78
N SER A 376 55.55 71.66 -40.53
CA SER A 376 55.52 70.24 -40.16
C SER A 376 54.80 70.02 -38.82
N THR A 377 55.09 70.87 -37.83
CA THR A 377 54.64 70.70 -36.45
C THR A 377 53.11 70.67 -36.30
N SER A 378 52.38 71.51 -37.05
CA SER A 378 50.91 71.54 -36.95
C SER A 378 50.21 70.35 -37.62
N VAL A 379 50.82 69.71 -38.62
CA VAL A 379 50.28 68.49 -39.23
C VAL A 379 50.64 67.27 -38.38
N GLU A 380 51.87 67.25 -37.84
CA GLU A 380 52.31 66.28 -36.84
C GLU A 380 51.41 66.28 -35.60
N ASP A 381 51.03 67.46 -35.08
CA ASP A 381 50.11 67.59 -33.96
C ASP A 381 48.70 67.03 -34.26
N ALA A 382 48.23 67.18 -35.50
CA ALA A 382 46.95 66.64 -35.95
C ALA A 382 46.99 65.10 -36.03
N PHE A 383 48.05 64.52 -36.60
CA PHE A 383 48.27 63.07 -36.59
C PHE A 383 48.51 62.52 -35.18
N ALA A 384 49.24 63.23 -34.32
CA ALA A 384 49.39 62.88 -32.90
C ALA A 384 48.04 62.89 -32.16
N THR A 385 47.12 63.78 -32.55
CA THR A 385 45.74 63.78 -32.04
C THR A 385 44.97 62.56 -32.53
N ALA A 386 45.08 62.19 -33.81
CA ALA A 386 44.49 60.97 -34.35
C ALA A 386 45.05 59.69 -33.67
N GLU A 387 46.36 59.64 -33.42
CA GLU A 387 47.00 58.54 -32.67
C GLU A 387 46.49 58.45 -31.23
N LYS A 388 46.33 59.58 -30.53
CA LYS A 388 45.74 59.59 -29.19
C LYS A 388 44.32 59.03 -29.19
N ARG A 389 43.49 59.39 -30.19
CA ARG A 389 42.13 58.83 -30.34
C ARG A 389 42.17 57.34 -30.66
N LEU A 390 43.09 56.91 -31.51
CA LEU A 390 43.30 55.50 -31.86
C LEU A 390 43.73 54.67 -30.65
N ALA A 391 44.58 55.21 -29.78
CA ALA A 391 44.99 54.58 -28.53
C ALA A 391 43.81 54.39 -27.56
N VAL A 392 42.86 55.33 -27.52
CA VAL A 392 41.62 55.19 -26.74
C VAL A 392 40.76 54.05 -27.29
N LEU A 393 40.56 53.99 -28.61
CA LEU A 393 39.83 52.89 -29.26
C LEU A 393 40.46 51.53 -28.94
N ARG A 394 41.78 51.38 -29.13
CA ARG A 394 42.52 50.15 -28.79
C ARG A 394 42.35 49.74 -27.32
N ARG A 395 42.37 50.69 -26.39
CA ARG A 395 42.16 50.43 -24.96
C ARG A 395 40.74 49.91 -24.66
N VAL A 396 39.73 50.45 -25.34
CA VAL A 396 38.34 50.01 -25.17
C VAL A 396 38.15 48.60 -25.73
N LEU A 397 38.75 48.30 -26.89
CA LEU A 397 38.73 46.96 -27.50
C LEU A 397 39.42 45.93 -26.59
N HIS A 398 40.58 46.27 -26.03
CA HIS A 398 41.27 45.38 -25.08
C HIS A 398 40.41 45.05 -23.84
N ARG A 399 39.74 46.06 -23.26
CA ARG A 399 38.82 45.85 -22.12
C ARG A 399 37.61 44.99 -22.49
N ALA A 400 37.15 45.04 -23.74
CA ALA A 400 36.06 44.21 -24.22
C ALA A 400 36.51 42.76 -24.42
N ASP A 401 37.71 42.56 -24.96
CA ASP A 401 38.35 41.24 -25.05
C ASP A 401 38.59 40.64 -23.66
N GLU A 402 38.94 41.43 -22.64
CA GLU A 402 39.01 40.96 -21.25
C GLU A 402 37.65 40.44 -20.74
N GLN A 403 36.52 41.10 -21.05
CA GLN A 403 35.21 40.59 -20.64
C GLN A 403 34.87 39.28 -21.36
N ARG A 404 35.24 39.17 -22.64
CA ARG A 404 35.11 37.92 -23.40
C ARG A 404 35.98 36.81 -22.80
N GLY A 405 37.22 37.11 -22.42
CA GLY A 405 38.13 36.19 -21.76
C GLY A 405 37.59 35.68 -20.43
N LYS A 406 36.89 36.54 -19.67
CA LYS A 406 36.18 36.12 -18.44
C LYS A 406 35.06 35.13 -18.72
N VAL A 407 34.20 35.40 -19.72
CA VAL A 407 33.13 34.46 -20.11
C VAL A 407 33.70 33.12 -20.58
N ALA A 408 34.73 33.15 -21.43
CA ALA A 408 35.40 31.94 -21.89
C ALA A 408 36.04 31.16 -20.73
N GLY A 409 36.64 31.86 -19.76
CA GLY A 409 37.21 31.29 -18.54
C GLY A 409 36.16 30.69 -17.60
N GLU A 410 35.03 31.36 -17.38
CA GLU A 410 33.89 30.85 -16.60
C GLU A 410 33.31 29.59 -17.24
N LEU A 411 33.14 29.59 -18.56
CA LEU A 411 32.64 28.46 -19.33
C LEU A 411 33.61 27.26 -19.29
N ALA A 412 34.92 27.51 -19.43
CA ALA A 412 35.95 26.48 -19.30
C ALA A 412 36.02 25.92 -17.87
N ALA A 413 35.93 26.77 -16.84
CA ALA A 413 35.92 26.33 -15.45
C ALA A 413 34.71 25.44 -15.13
N SER A 414 33.51 25.81 -15.61
CA SER A 414 32.31 24.99 -15.45
C SER A 414 32.40 23.64 -16.18
N ALA A 415 33.03 23.59 -17.36
CA ALA A 415 33.29 22.33 -18.07
C ALA A 415 34.27 21.41 -17.30
N VAL A 416 35.28 21.99 -16.62
CA VAL A 416 36.29 21.25 -15.82
C VAL A 416 35.73 20.76 -14.48
N VAL A 417 34.79 21.48 -13.84
CA VAL A 417 34.14 21.02 -12.60
C VAL A 417 33.37 19.71 -12.81
N ALA A 418 32.93 19.42 -14.04
CA ALA A 418 32.29 18.14 -14.41
C ALA A 418 33.25 16.92 -14.49
N GLU A 419 34.56 17.11 -14.33
CA GLU A 419 35.58 16.05 -14.48
C GLU A 419 36.00 15.38 -13.16
N ARG A 420 35.86 16.05 -12.00
CA ARG A 420 36.50 15.60 -10.73
C ARG A 420 35.61 14.84 -9.75
N SER A 421 34.31 14.70 -10.01
CA SER A 421 33.41 14.02 -9.07
C SER A 421 33.30 12.52 -9.36
N ARG A 422 33.98 11.70 -8.53
CA ARG A 422 34.14 10.24 -8.72
C ARG A 422 33.06 9.35 -8.09
N ASN A 423 32.10 9.87 -7.32
CA ASN A 423 31.13 9.02 -6.59
C ASN A 423 29.67 9.40 -6.86
N GLY A 424 28.83 8.40 -7.17
CA GLY A 424 27.36 8.40 -7.17
C GLY A 424 26.63 9.28 -8.20
N ALA A 425 27.20 10.43 -8.55
CA ALA A 425 26.66 11.43 -9.46
C ALA A 425 27.13 11.22 -10.92
N ALA A 426 27.59 10.03 -11.28
CA ALA A 426 28.23 9.78 -12.58
C ALA A 426 27.32 10.13 -13.77
N GLN A 427 26.01 9.87 -13.67
CA GLN A 427 25.07 10.16 -14.74
C GLN A 427 24.66 11.64 -14.80
N VAL A 428 24.46 12.29 -13.65
CA VAL A 428 24.09 13.71 -13.56
C VAL A 428 25.27 14.61 -13.94
N ASN A 429 26.48 14.24 -13.53
CA ASN A 429 27.71 14.89 -13.98
C ASN A 429 28.00 14.62 -15.46
N LYS A 430 27.64 13.44 -15.97
CA LYS A 430 27.65 13.17 -17.40
C LYS A 430 26.65 14.05 -18.13
N THR A 431 25.43 14.24 -17.63
CA THR A 431 24.45 15.18 -18.23
C THR A 431 24.98 16.62 -18.22
N LEU A 432 25.54 17.09 -17.11
CA LEU A 432 26.20 18.41 -17.03
C LEU A 432 27.35 18.50 -18.04
N ARG A 433 28.17 17.44 -18.15
CA ARG A 433 29.25 17.34 -19.14
C ARG A 433 28.71 17.33 -20.56
N ASP A 434 27.65 16.61 -20.88
CA ASP A 434 27.14 16.49 -22.24
C ASP A 434 26.47 17.82 -22.66
N VAL A 435 25.73 18.47 -21.75
CA VAL A 435 25.14 19.80 -21.98
C VAL A 435 26.24 20.86 -22.13
N LEU A 436 27.21 20.92 -21.20
CA LEU A 436 28.31 21.88 -21.26
C LEU A 436 29.28 21.57 -22.40
N ALA A 437 29.64 20.32 -22.67
CA ALA A 437 30.51 19.91 -23.77
C ALA A 437 29.86 20.23 -25.12
N ASN A 438 28.55 20.11 -25.26
CA ASN A 438 27.87 20.53 -26.48
C ASN A 438 27.92 22.06 -26.66
N ILE A 439 27.71 22.81 -25.57
CA ILE A 439 27.83 24.28 -25.56
C ILE A 439 29.29 24.72 -25.82
N THR A 440 30.29 24.01 -25.26
CA THR A 440 31.72 24.41 -25.23
C THR A 440 32.59 23.82 -26.34
N SER A 441 32.28 22.64 -26.89
CA SER A 441 33.05 21.97 -27.96
C SER A 441 33.18 22.81 -29.24
N ARG A 442 32.44 23.90 -29.30
CA ARG A 442 32.37 24.87 -30.39
C ARG A 442 32.84 26.28 -30.00
N VAL A 443 33.41 26.45 -28.80
CA VAL A 443 33.79 27.76 -28.22
C VAL A 443 35.30 28.02 -28.26
N SER A 444 36.12 27.05 -28.69
CA SER A 444 37.56 27.30 -28.87
C SER A 444 37.84 28.02 -30.21
N ALA A 445 38.49 29.19 -30.09
CA ALA A 445 39.02 30.07 -31.14
C ALA A 445 38.02 30.80 -32.06
N THR A 446 36.89 30.22 -32.43
CA THR A 446 35.79 30.92 -33.14
C THR A 446 34.49 30.36 -32.60
N PHE A 447 33.64 31.19 -31.98
CA PHE A 447 32.32 30.74 -31.54
C PHE A 447 31.61 30.14 -32.77
N SER A 448 31.29 28.85 -32.80
CA SER A 448 30.65 28.19 -33.97
C SER A 448 29.20 28.65 -34.14
N LYS A 449 28.63 28.67 -35.35
CA LYS A 449 27.23 29.10 -35.59
C LYS A 449 26.18 28.18 -34.94
N ASP A 450 26.54 26.95 -34.57
CA ASP A 450 25.58 25.94 -34.10
C ASP A 450 25.67 25.61 -32.60
N VAL A 451 26.09 26.58 -31.77
CA VAL A 451 26.26 26.42 -30.30
C VAL A 451 24.95 26.02 -29.57
N CYS A 452 23.81 26.08 -30.26
CA CYS A 452 22.46 25.82 -29.75
C CYS A 452 21.66 24.86 -30.63
N ASN A 453 22.22 23.70 -30.96
CA ASN A 453 21.49 22.68 -31.72
C ASN A 453 20.33 22.08 -30.88
N ALA A 454 19.09 22.36 -31.31
CA ALA A 454 17.86 21.94 -30.64
C ALA A 454 17.68 20.41 -30.50
N SER A 455 18.26 19.61 -31.40
CA SER A 455 18.14 18.13 -31.34
C SER A 455 18.86 17.53 -30.12
N LEU A 456 20.04 18.03 -29.79
CA LEU A 456 20.86 17.56 -28.66
C LEU A 456 20.35 18.06 -27.30
N MET A 457 19.70 19.23 -27.29
CA MET A 457 19.00 19.75 -26.09
C MET A 457 17.81 18.86 -25.72
N SER A 458 17.07 18.40 -26.74
CA SER A 458 15.94 17.48 -26.54
C SER A 458 16.39 16.14 -25.95
N GLU A 459 17.55 15.61 -26.38
CA GLU A 459 18.11 14.36 -25.86
C GLU A 459 18.59 14.48 -24.40
N SER A 460 19.18 15.62 -24.04
CA SER A 460 19.59 15.93 -22.67
C SER A 460 18.39 16.11 -21.73
N LEU A 461 17.33 16.78 -22.21
CA LEU A 461 16.06 16.95 -21.48
C LEU A 461 15.34 15.60 -21.25
N ASN A 462 15.37 14.70 -22.23
CA ASN A 462 14.82 13.34 -22.11
C ASN A 462 15.58 12.47 -21.09
N LEU A 463 16.88 12.66 -20.91
CA LEU A 463 17.65 11.96 -19.89
C LEU A 463 17.25 12.39 -18.47
N LEU A 464 16.89 13.66 -18.28
CA LEU A 464 16.45 14.17 -16.98
C LEU A 464 14.99 13.81 -16.68
N SER A 465 14.12 13.75 -17.70
CA SER A 465 12.72 13.32 -17.53
C SER A 465 12.60 11.86 -17.09
N ASN A 466 13.59 11.02 -17.39
CA ASN A 466 13.59 9.61 -17.02
C ASN A 466 14.00 9.33 -15.56
N MET A 467 14.33 10.36 -14.76
CA MET A 467 14.71 10.15 -13.37
C MET A 467 13.49 9.95 -12.47
N THR A 468 13.43 8.78 -11.82
CA THR A 468 12.29 8.37 -10.98
C THR A 468 12.58 8.42 -9.48
N ASN A 469 13.87 8.40 -9.08
CA ASN A 469 14.25 8.25 -7.67
C ASN A 469 14.65 9.60 -7.06
N HIS A 470 14.24 9.85 -5.82
CA HIS A 470 14.45 11.12 -5.10
C HIS A 470 15.90 11.65 -5.17
N PRO A 471 16.97 10.85 -4.92
CA PRO A 471 18.34 11.35 -5.04
C PRO A 471 18.69 11.86 -6.44
N ALA A 472 18.22 11.18 -7.47
CA ALA A 472 18.48 11.53 -8.86
C ALA A 472 17.78 12.85 -9.24
N VAL A 473 16.55 13.05 -8.78
CA VAL A 473 15.80 14.30 -8.92
C VAL A 473 16.53 15.46 -8.23
N MET A 474 16.98 15.27 -6.99
CA MET A 474 17.68 16.33 -6.24
C MET A 474 19.04 16.69 -6.86
N SER A 475 19.79 15.72 -7.36
CA SER A 475 21.03 15.97 -8.09
C SER A 475 20.78 16.72 -9.40
N SER A 476 19.67 16.44 -10.09
CA SER A 476 19.28 17.16 -11.31
C SER A 476 19.00 18.63 -11.04
N LEU A 477 18.25 18.94 -9.98
CA LEU A 477 18.01 20.33 -9.57
C LEU A 477 19.30 21.09 -9.26
N GLN A 478 20.28 20.42 -8.64
CA GLN A 478 21.59 21.02 -8.41
C GLN A 478 22.31 21.39 -9.71
N VAL A 479 22.18 20.56 -10.76
CA VAL A 479 22.72 20.87 -12.08
C VAL A 479 22.02 22.06 -12.70
N VAL A 480 20.68 22.10 -12.64
CA VAL A 480 19.89 23.23 -13.13
C VAL A 480 20.32 24.54 -12.45
N ALA A 481 20.49 24.52 -11.12
CA ALA A 481 20.95 25.67 -10.36
C ALA A 481 22.36 26.15 -10.77
N GLN A 482 23.29 25.22 -11.02
CA GLN A 482 24.65 25.56 -11.48
C GLN A 482 24.63 26.19 -12.89
N LEU A 483 23.79 25.67 -13.79
CA LEU A 483 23.64 26.20 -15.13
C LEU A 483 22.99 27.60 -15.11
N ASN A 484 22.00 27.84 -14.26
CA ASN A 484 21.38 29.17 -14.12
C ASN A 484 22.40 30.21 -13.65
N ARG A 485 23.19 29.89 -12.61
CA ARG A 485 24.23 30.80 -12.12
C ARG A 485 25.28 31.12 -13.18
N LEU A 486 25.62 30.14 -14.03
CA LEU A 486 26.51 30.37 -15.17
C LEU A 486 25.85 31.31 -16.18
N ALA A 487 24.56 31.11 -16.50
CA ALA A 487 23.81 31.98 -17.39
C ALA A 487 23.79 33.44 -16.88
N ASP A 488 23.41 33.65 -15.62
CA ASP A 488 23.37 34.97 -14.97
C ASP A 488 24.74 35.67 -15.02
N SER A 489 25.81 34.92 -14.72
CA SER A 489 27.18 35.44 -14.75
C SER A 489 27.58 35.88 -16.16
N MET A 490 27.33 35.02 -17.16
CA MET A 490 27.64 35.30 -18.55
C MET A 490 26.84 36.49 -19.09
N GLU A 491 25.55 36.59 -18.77
CA GLU A 491 24.71 37.73 -19.13
C GLU A 491 25.30 39.02 -18.55
N GLY A 492 25.70 39.00 -17.28
CA GLY A 492 26.38 40.12 -16.62
C GLY A 492 27.65 40.58 -17.34
N GLN A 493 28.45 39.66 -17.88
CA GLN A 493 29.62 40.03 -18.68
C GLN A 493 29.27 40.52 -20.08
N VAL A 494 28.28 39.90 -20.74
CA VAL A 494 27.77 40.34 -22.06
C VAL A 494 27.23 41.77 -21.99
N LEU A 495 26.50 42.12 -20.93
CA LEU A 495 26.02 43.49 -20.71
C LEU A 495 27.17 44.50 -20.57
N LYS A 496 28.27 44.13 -19.89
CA LYS A 496 29.48 44.98 -19.82
C LYS A 496 30.16 45.09 -21.18
N GLY A 497 30.29 44.00 -21.92
CA GLY A 497 30.83 43.98 -23.28
C GLY A 497 30.02 44.85 -24.24
N ARG A 498 28.69 44.79 -24.17
CA ARG A 498 27.77 45.65 -24.95
C ARG A 498 28.01 47.13 -24.66
N ARG A 499 28.21 47.52 -23.40
CA ARG A 499 28.55 48.90 -23.03
C ARG A 499 29.89 49.32 -23.63
N LEU A 500 30.91 48.46 -23.55
CA LEU A 500 32.22 48.74 -24.14
C LEU A 500 32.17 48.87 -25.66
N MET A 501 31.38 48.04 -26.36
CA MET A 501 31.20 48.14 -27.81
C MET A 501 30.54 49.45 -28.25
N ARG A 502 29.62 50.01 -27.45
CA ARG A 502 29.06 51.34 -27.71
C ARG A 502 30.14 52.43 -27.59
N VAL A 503 31.02 52.33 -26.60
CA VAL A 503 32.15 53.25 -26.44
C VAL A 503 33.17 53.10 -27.58
N ALA A 504 33.42 51.86 -28.03
CA ALA A 504 34.29 51.59 -29.18
C ALA A 504 33.74 52.23 -30.45
N ALA A 505 32.43 52.12 -30.72
CA ALA A 505 31.78 52.78 -31.85
C ALA A 505 31.98 54.30 -31.82
N ALA A 506 31.75 54.94 -30.67
CA ALA A 506 31.96 56.38 -30.52
C ALA A 506 33.44 56.78 -30.67
N SER A 507 34.37 55.97 -30.14
CA SER A 507 35.80 56.20 -30.26
C SER A 507 36.29 56.01 -31.71
N SER A 508 35.74 55.03 -32.43
CA SER A 508 36.00 54.80 -33.86
C SER A 508 35.63 56.01 -34.70
N ALA A 509 34.43 56.57 -34.50
CA ALA A 509 34.01 57.79 -35.20
C ALA A 509 34.91 58.99 -34.89
N GLN A 510 35.43 59.09 -33.65
CA GLN A 510 36.41 60.14 -33.30
C GLN A 510 37.78 59.93 -33.96
N VAL A 511 38.20 58.68 -34.15
CA VAL A 511 39.42 58.35 -34.92
C VAL A 511 39.24 58.78 -36.37
N ASP A 512 38.11 58.45 -36.98
CA ASP A 512 37.81 58.81 -38.38
C ASP A 512 37.83 60.33 -38.58
N ALA A 513 37.11 61.07 -37.73
CA ALA A 513 37.08 62.52 -37.80
C ALA A 513 38.47 63.16 -37.60
N ALA A 514 39.27 62.66 -36.65
CA ALA A 514 40.61 63.17 -36.40
C ALA A 514 41.59 62.83 -37.54
N LEU A 515 41.46 61.64 -38.12
CA LEU A 515 42.29 61.17 -39.23
C LEU A 515 41.94 61.92 -40.52
N GLU A 516 40.66 62.11 -40.83
CA GLU A 516 40.21 62.90 -41.97
C GLU A 516 40.71 64.35 -41.87
N GLU A 517 40.62 64.95 -40.68
CA GLU A 517 41.11 66.30 -40.45
C GLU A 517 42.64 66.40 -40.60
N ALA A 518 43.40 65.43 -40.07
CA ALA A 518 44.85 65.38 -40.23
C ALA A 518 45.25 65.23 -41.71
N ILE A 519 44.57 64.36 -42.46
CA ILE A 519 44.77 64.18 -43.90
C ILE A 519 44.39 65.44 -44.68
N ARG A 520 43.28 66.11 -44.33
CA ARG A 520 42.85 67.37 -44.94
C ARG A 520 43.91 68.45 -44.74
N MET A 521 44.41 68.63 -43.52
CA MET A 521 45.48 69.58 -43.22
C MET A 521 46.77 69.25 -43.97
N ALA A 522 47.15 67.97 -44.05
CA ALA A 522 48.31 67.53 -44.82
C ALA A 522 48.16 67.87 -46.32
N ARG A 523 46.98 67.60 -46.90
CA ARG A 523 46.69 67.87 -48.32
C ARG A 523 46.66 69.36 -48.63
N GLU A 524 45.92 70.16 -47.86
CA GLU A 524 45.83 71.62 -48.05
C GLU A 524 47.20 72.30 -47.96
N ARG A 525 48.11 71.77 -47.15
CA ARG A 525 49.46 72.30 -47.02
C ARG A 525 50.42 71.78 -48.08
N SER A 526 50.24 70.54 -48.57
CA SER A 526 51.01 70.01 -49.72
C SER A 526 50.65 70.69 -51.06
N GLY A 527 49.42 71.21 -51.20
CA GLY A 527 48.92 71.82 -52.44
C GLY A 527 49.19 73.32 -52.60
N LYS A 528 49.82 74.00 -51.64
CA LYS A 528 50.20 75.42 -51.78
C LYS A 528 51.61 75.53 -52.38
N PRO A 529 51.82 76.23 -53.50
CA PRO A 529 53.16 76.50 -54.01
C PRO A 529 53.89 77.37 -52.98
N GLN A 530 54.86 76.80 -52.27
CA GLN A 530 55.75 77.56 -51.41
C GLN A 530 56.97 77.95 -52.23
N CYS A 531 57.12 79.25 -52.47
CA CYS A 531 58.35 79.78 -53.05
C CYS A 531 59.52 79.43 -52.12
N PRO A 532 60.58 78.75 -52.60
CA PRO A 532 61.76 78.47 -51.80
C PRO A 532 62.31 79.76 -51.19
N ALA A 533 62.96 79.69 -50.04
CA ALA A 533 63.51 80.86 -49.33
C ALA A 533 64.36 81.78 -50.25
N LEU A 534 65.00 81.21 -51.28
CA LEU A 534 65.73 81.92 -52.32
C LEU A 534 64.85 82.92 -53.13
N TYR A 535 63.60 82.58 -53.40
CA TYR A 535 62.67 83.44 -54.15
C TYR A 535 62.14 84.60 -53.29
N ARG A 536 61.97 84.40 -51.98
CA ARG A 536 61.70 85.49 -51.02
C ARG A 536 62.90 86.43 -50.87
N GLN A 537 64.11 85.88 -50.84
CA GLN A 537 65.34 86.68 -50.83
C GLN A 537 65.51 87.48 -52.13
N LEU A 538 65.20 86.88 -53.29
CA LEU A 538 65.23 87.57 -54.58
C LEU A 538 64.16 88.68 -54.69
N LEU A 539 62.93 88.44 -54.24
CA LEU A 539 61.88 89.47 -54.22
C LEU A 539 62.21 90.61 -53.25
N GLY A 540 62.76 90.30 -52.07
CA GLY A 540 63.24 91.29 -51.11
C GLY A 540 64.42 92.12 -51.65
N ALA A 541 65.34 91.48 -52.39
CA ALA A 541 66.47 92.17 -53.04
C ALA A 541 66.02 93.05 -54.24
N LEU A 542 64.91 92.71 -54.88
CA LEU A 542 64.30 93.49 -55.96
C LEU A 542 63.37 94.62 -55.46
N GLY A 543 63.26 94.83 -54.15
CA GLY A 543 62.46 95.91 -53.56
C GLY A 543 60.94 95.75 -53.75
N LEU A 544 60.49 94.57 -54.17
CA LEU A 544 59.08 94.28 -54.33
C LEU A 544 58.57 93.64 -53.05
N HIS A 545 57.77 94.40 -52.30
CA HIS A 545 56.97 93.86 -51.21
C HIS A 545 55.76 93.11 -51.78
N TRP A 546 55.40 92.04 -51.08
CA TRP A 546 54.29 91.17 -51.44
C TRP A 546 52.95 91.84 -51.19
#